data_AF-A0A0S9SHZ3-F1
#
_entry.id   AF-A0A0S9SHZ3-F1
#
_cell.length_a   1.000
_cell.length_b   1.000
_cell.length_c   1.000
_cell.angle_alpha   90.00
_cell.angle_beta   90.00
_cell.angle_gamma   90.00
#
_symmetry.space_group_name_H-M   'P 1'
#
loop_
_entity.id
_entity.type
_entity.pdbx_description
1 polymer ?
#
loop_
_entity_poly.entity_id
_entity_poly.type
_entity_poly.pdbx_seq_one_letter_code
_entity_poly.pdbx_strand_id
1 'polypeptide(L)'
;MTRDKPTVDAPALEYSHLTGRATQAGITVTVNVYRSAHSEDPWTLEVIDPAGWSTVWSEPFASDEDALDAFMEAVEDAGGMCDFLEPPPTLH
;
A
#
# COMPACT_ATOMS: atom_id res chain seq x y z
N MET A 1 -33.71 20.15 -2.39
CA MET A 1 -33.62 19.01 -1.45
C MET A 1 -32.77 17.95 -2.15
N THR A 2 -31.68 17.60 -1.50
CA THR A 2 -30.52 16.83 -1.95
C THR A 2 -30.90 15.58 -2.75
N ARG A 3 -30.44 15.48 -4.00
CA ARG A 3 -30.38 14.17 -4.68
C ARG A 3 -29.01 13.59 -4.35
N ASP A 4 -29.02 12.55 -3.52
CA ASP A 4 -27.94 11.62 -3.26
C ASP A 4 -26.95 11.58 -4.41
N LYS A 5 -25.67 11.86 -4.12
CA LYS A 5 -24.63 11.27 -4.95
C LYS A 5 -24.81 9.76 -4.79
N PRO A 6 -25.03 8.98 -5.86
CA PRO A 6 -24.70 7.57 -5.76
C PRO A 6 -23.20 7.58 -5.48
N THR A 7 -22.83 7.43 -4.21
CA THR A 7 -21.48 7.01 -3.85
C THR A 7 -21.37 5.69 -4.58
N VAL A 8 -20.69 5.73 -5.73
CA VAL A 8 -20.26 4.54 -6.43
C VAL A 8 -19.82 3.58 -5.35
N ASP A 9 -20.38 2.38 -5.40
CA ASP A 9 -20.00 1.23 -4.60
C ASP A 9 -18.50 1.00 -4.84
N ALA A 10 -17.67 1.83 -4.22
CA ALA A 10 -16.25 1.58 -4.11
C ALA A 10 -16.23 0.29 -3.30
N PRO A 11 -15.61 -0.78 -3.81
CA PRO A 11 -15.57 -2.04 -3.10
C PRO A 11 -15.14 -1.72 -1.68
N ALA A 12 -15.98 -2.06 -0.70
CA ALA A 12 -15.62 -1.84 0.68
C ALA A 12 -14.29 -2.56 0.89
N LEU A 13 -13.26 -1.84 1.31
CA LEU A 13 -11.95 -2.41 1.59
C LEU A 13 -11.82 -2.64 3.10
N GLU A 14 -11.34 -3.82 3.47
CA GLU A 14 -10.91 -4.11 4.83
C GLU A 14 -9.40 -3.86 4.93
N TYR A 15 -8.98 -3.07 5.91
CA TYR A 15 -7.58 -2.79 6.19
C TYR A 15 -7.10 -3.63 7.37
N SER A 16 -5.92 -4.24 7.24
CA SER A 16 -5.28 -4.92 8.36
C SER A 16 -4.84 -3.90 9.41
N HIS A 17 -4.80 -4.34 10.67
CA HIS A 17 -4.14 -3.67 11.78
C HIS A 17 -2.66 -3.38 11.56
N LEU A 18 -2.00 -4.05 10.60
CA LEU A 18 -0.62 -3.76 10.18
C LEU A 18 -0.50 -2.54 9.28
N THR A 19 -1.63 -2.00 8.81
CA THR A 19 -1.65 -0.73 8.07
C THR A 19 -1.17 0.40 8.95
N GLY A 20 -0.19 1.18 8.48
CA GLY A 20 0.41 2.24 9.27
C GLY A 20 1.51 3.01 8.55
N ARG A 21 2.17 3.91 9.28
CA ARG A 21 3.33 4.66 8.76
C ARG A 21 4.61 3.98 9.22
N ALA A 22 5.49 3.70 8.27
CA ALA A 22 6.82 3.18 8.52
C ALA A 22 7.86 4.29 8.28
N THR A 23 8.78 4.45 9.24
CA THR A 23 9.86 5.45 9.14
C THR A 23 11.21 4.77 9.27
N GLN A 24 12.09 4.97 8.29
CA GLN A 24 13.47 4.48 8.30
C GLN A 24 14.38 5.52 7.66
N ALA A 25 15.56 5.75 8.27
CA ALA A 25 16.55 6.71 7.79
C ALA A 25 16.00 8.15 7.55
N GLY A 26 14.92 8.54 8.23
CA GLY A 26 14.27 9.84 8.07
C GLY A 26 13.22 9.91 6.94
N ILE A 27 13.05 8.83 6.18
CA ILE A 27 12.00 8.68 5.16
C ILE A 27 10.78 8.06 5.83
N THR A 28 9.58 8.59 5.57
CA THR A 28 8.33 8.05 6.10
C THR A 28 7.41 7.69 4.94
N VAL A 29 7.07 6.42 4.85
CA VAL A 29 6.09 5.89 3.89
C VAL A 29 4.85 5.40 4.65
N THR A 30 3.72 5.32 3.97
CA THR A 30 2.48 4.75 4.50
C THR A 30 2.29 3.38 3.87
N VAL A 31 2.29 2.33 4.70
CA VAL A 31 2.08 0.96 4.29
C VAL A 31 0.61 0.62 4.53
N ASN A 32 -0.13 0.34 3.47
CA ASN A 32 -1.50 -0.11 3.48
C ASN A 32 -1.55 -1.59 3.14
N VAL A 33 -2.15 -2.38 4.01
CA VAL A 33 -2.43 -3.79 3.76
C VAL A 33 -3.94 -3.96 3.76
N TYR A 34 -4.54 -4.20 2.60
CA TYR A 34 -5.99 -4.22 2.44
C TYR A 34 -6.48 -5.37 1.57
N ARG A 35 -7.77 -5.69 1.65
CA ARG A 35 -8.45 -6.66 0.80
C ARG A 35 -9.91 -6.27 0.57
N SER A 36 -10.60 -6.97 -0.33
CA SER A 36 -12.06 -6.86 -0.49
C SER A 36 -12.76 -7.21 0.83
N ALA A 37 -13.54 -6.27 1.37
CA ALA A 37 -14.30 -6.50 2.59
C ALA A 37 -15.37 -7.56 2.36
N HIS A 38 -15.65 -8.33 3.41
CA HIS A 38 -16.58 -9.46 3.39
C HIS A 38 -16.18 -10.60 2.44
N SER A 39 -14.93 -10.63 1.98
CA SER A 39 -14.34 -11.73 1.22
C SER A 39 -13.20 -12.39 1.98
N GLU A 40 -12.89 -13.63 1.59
CA GLU A 40 -11.64 -14.33 1.92
C GLU A 40 -10.57 -14.06 0.85
N ASP A 41 -10.68 -12.92 0.15
CA ASP A 41 -9.71 -12.51 -0.86
C ASP A 41 -8.34 -12.28 -0.22
N PRO A 42 -7.25 -12.56 -0.96
CA PRO A 42 -5.90 -12.35 -0.47
C PRO A 42 -5.61 -10.86 -0.27
N TRP A 43 -4.65 -10.57 0.61
CA TRP A 43 -4.24 -9.23 0.98
C TRP A 43 -3.41 -8.57 -0.12
N THR A 44 -3.64 -7.28 -0.33
CA THR A 44 -2.86 -6.44 -1.23
C THR A 44 -2.02 -5.49 -0.39
N LEU A 45 -0.74 -5.40 -0.74
CA LEU A 45 0.19 -4.43 -0.19
C LEU A 45 0.22 -3.20 -1.09
N GLU A 46 0.11 -2.04 -0.48
CA GLU A 46 0.32 -0.74 -1.12
C GLU A 46 1.23 0.10 -0.22
N VAL A 47 2.24 0.73 -0.80
CA VAL A 47 3.14 1.65 -0.11
C VAL A 47 3.02 3.00 -0.76
N ILE A 48 2.65 3.99 0.05
CA ILE A 48 2.47 5.36 -0.37
C ILE A 48 3.63 6.20 0.17
N ASP A 49 4.38 6.80 -0.74
CA ASP A 49 5.48 7.70 -0.41
C ASP A 49 4.96 9.05 0.15
N PRO A 50 5.81 9.86 0.80
CA PRO A 50 5.42 11.17 1.33
C PRO A 50 4.95 12.17 0.26
N ALA A 51 5.29 11.98 -1.02
CA ALA A 51 4.76 12.76 -2.15
C ALA A 51 3.40 12.24 -2.67
N GLY A 52 2.93 11.08 -2.19
CA GLY A 52 1.62 10.51 -2.51
C GLY A 52 1.61 9.51 -3.67
N TRP A 53 2.78 9.06 -4.13
CA TRP A 53 2.94 7.95 -5.08
C TRP A 53 2.70 6.62 -4.39
N SER A 54 1.86 5.80 -5.00
CA SER A 54 1.49 4.48 -4.50
C SER A 54 2.18 3.38 -5.31
N THR A 55 3.07 2.64 -4.67
CA THR A 55 3.56 1.36 -5.18
C THR A 55 2.59 0.28 -4.70
N VAL A 56 1.88 -0.36 -5.64
CA VAL A 56 0.97 -1.47 -5.34
C VAL A 56 1.60 -2.76 -5.82
N TRP A 57 1.66 -3.76 -4.95
CA TRP A 57 2.17 -5.07 -5.32
C TRP A 57 1.14 -5.79 -6.18
N SER A 58 1.59 -6.36 -7.31
CA SER A 58 0.71 -7.09 -8.23
C SER A 58 0.37 -8.49 -7.74
N GLU A 59 1.23 -9.07 -6.90
CA GLU A 59 1.02 -10.38 -6.28
C GLU A 59 0.34 -10.19 -4.92
N PRO A 60 -0.82 -10.83 -4.70
CA PRO A 60 -1.51 -10.72 -3.42
C PRO A 60 -0.99 -11.78 -2.43
N PHE A 61 -1.12 -11.48 -1.15
CA PHE A 61 -0.57 -12.23 -0.03
C PHE A 61 -1.66 -13.03 0.70
N ALA A 62 -1.30 -14.21 1.21
CA ALA A 62 -2.26 -15.05 1.93
C ALA A 62 -2.66 -14.45 3.30
N SER A 63 -1.73 -13.74 3.93
CA SER A 63 -1.89 -13.12 5.25
C SER A 63 -1.37 -11.69 5.22
N ASP A 64 -1.87 -10.86 6.12
CA ASP A 64 -1.38 -9.48 6.26
C ASP A 64 0.07 -9.43 6.77
N GLU A 65 0.50 -10.41 7.57
CA GLU A 65 1.91 -10.57 7.98
C GLU A 65 2.84 -10.82 6.79
N ASP A 66 2.41 -11.66 5.85
CA ASP A 66 3.15 -12.01 4.63
C ASP A 66 3.31 -10.79 3.71
N ALA A 67 2.27 -9.95 3.63
CA ALA A 67 2.34 -8.66 2.97
C ALA A 67 3.37 -7.72 3.63
N LEU A 68 3.37 -7.63 4.97
CA LEU A 68 4.33 -6.78 5.66
C LEU A 68 5.77 -7.30 5.55
N ASP A 69 5.96 -8.62 5.56
CA ASP A 69 7.26 -9.26 5.37
C ASP A 69 7.82 -8.93 3.98
N ALA A 70 7.00 -9.04 2.94
CA ALA A 70 7.38 -8.65 1.58
C ALA A 70 7.75 -7.15 1.47
N PHE A 71 7.08 -6.27 2.23
CA PHE A 71 7.50 -4.86 2.33
C PHE A 71 8.90 -4.73 2.94
N MET A 72 9.16 -5.43 4.05
CA MET A 72 10.47 -5.40 4.70
C MET A 72 11.57 -5.96 3.78
N GLU A 73 11.32 -7.10 3.12
CA GLU A 73 12.24 -7.70 2.17
C GLU A 73 12.53 -6.75 1.00
N ALA A 74 11.51 -6.11 0.43
CA ALA A 74 11.69 -5.15 -0.65
C ALA A 74 12.52 -3.92 -0.21
N VAL A 75 12.30 -3.42 1.02
CA VAL A 75 13.14 -2.36 1.61
C VAL A 75 14.58 -2.83 1.78
N GLU A 76 14.80 -4.07 2.21
CA GLU A 76 16.15 -4.64 2.39
C GLU A 76 16.87 -4.87 1.05
N ASP A 77 16.19 -5.44 0.05
CA ASP A 77 16.73 -5.70 -1.29
C ASP A 77 17.10 -4.39 -2.01
N ALA A 78 16.24 -3.38 -1.91
CA ALA A 78 16.50 -2.05 -2.44
C ALA A 78 17.58 -1.26 -1.66
N GLY A 79 17.96 -1.73 -0.46
CA GLY A 79 18.92 -1.06 0.41
C GLY A 79 18.36 0.14 1.17
N GLY A 80 17.03 0.26 1.28
CA GLY A 80 16.32 1.23 2.12
C GLY A 80 15.02 1.77 1.52
N MET A 81 14.32 2.60 2.28
CA MET A 81 13.06 3.24 1.86
C MET A 81 13.19 4.23 0.69
N CYS A 82 14.41 4.58 0.29
CA CYS A 82 14.68 5.54 -0.77
C CYS A 82 14.14 5.10 -2.14
N ASP A 83 14.03 3.79 -2.38
CA ASP A 83 13.57 3.23 -3.65
C ASP A 83 12.06 3.44 -3.87
N PHE A 84 11.30 3.54 -2.78
CA PHE A 84 9.87 3.84 -2.80
C PHE A 84 9.57 5.34 -3.00
N LEU A 85 10.60 6.19 -3.12
CA LEU A 85 10.44 7.62 -3.35
C LEU A 85 10.49 7.92 -4.85
N GLU A 86 9.34 8.19 -5.46
CA GLU A 86 9.23 8.55 -6.88
C GLU A 86 9.59 10.03 -7.16
N PRO A 87 9.97 10.41 -8.41
CA PRO A 87 9.57 9.76 -9.68
C PRO A 87 10.66 8.96 -10.42
N PRO A 88 10.28 8.03 -11.31
CA PRO A 88 11.18 7.44 -12.29
C PRO A 88 11.70 8.55 -13.22
N PRO A 89 12.91 8.38 -13.80
CA PRO A 89 13.42 9.31 -14.78
C PRO A 89 12.44 9.39 -15.95
N THR A 90 11.90 10.59 -16.20
CA THR A 90 11.30 10.92 -17.50
C THR A 90 12.38 10.67 -18.55
N LEU A 91 12.29 9.55 -19.26
CA LEU A 91 13.10 9.30 -20.44
C LEU A 91 12.69 10.35 -21.49
N HIS A 92 13.55 11.33 -21.72
CA HIS A 92 13.34 12.45 -22.64
C HIS A 92 14.18 12.29 -23.92
#